data_AF-A0A2N1JDL5-F1
#
_entry.id   AF-A0A2N1JDL5-F1
#
_cell.length_a   1.000
_cell.length_b   1.000
_cell.length_c   1.000
_cell.angle_alpha   90.00
_cell.angle_beta   90.00
_cell.angle_gamma   90.00
#
_symmetry.space_group_name_H-M   'P 1'
#
loop_
_entity.id
_entity.type
_entity.pdbx_description
1 polymer ?
#
loop_
_entity_poly.entity_id
_entity_poly.type
_entity_poly.pdbx_seq_one_letter_code
_entity_poly.pdbx_strand_id
1 'polypeptide(L)'
;MVQALNTFNLSSTVREPGIDNYLGIWNGKKFLVDDYDGSKWSLANMYWRYGYSIARALALIEKAIVAFSRIYSPQFLHNRAPKNTHASKSGYPWVSVSELVSSIKSESLAKQTLRDYLIHEHVSKQFAEEIGAAATRGNYAQDADQIHAFAGLVSMAASETASIQGGNSKLFEHMLEQSGAVVRRGREGDVTGIMKVSAYQSAPRWWVGTRDGYGQEFDAVIIAAPWLESGITLLNTEAVVPAYEYQNMHVTVVVTDAAQPDPVYFGYPDSYKDVPRTILTTPTEHPTFLSLAYVQTMENVVYGQAWKKLHVVKLFSHARMERDELQRIFGHGKIVWTYEKEWAAFPKLTPTNTLGFFVVDEGMYNINAMERLVSTMETSIVAAKNVAALLLQRWLGTRMVLGYHCKWDEGTPLVATKWAGWGCLSS
;
A
#
# COMPACT_ATOMS: atom_id res chain seq x y z
N MET A 1 0.30 -2.45 13.05
CA MET A 1 -1.06 -1.86 12.99
C MET A 1 -2.02 -2.46 14.00
N VAL A 2 -2.26 -3.78 14.00
CA VAL A 2 -3.19 -4.45 14.94
C VAL A 2 -2.92 -4.10 16.41
N GLN A 3 -1.66 -4.13 16.85
CA GLN A 3 -1.29 -3.73 18.21
C GLN A 3 -1.67 -2.28 18.54
N ALA A 4 -1.56 -1.36 17.58
CA ALA A 4 -1.92 0.04 17.76
C ALA A 4 -3.45 0.21 17.80
N LEU A 5 -4.22 -0.54 17.00
CA LEU A 5 -5.69 -0.57 17.09
C LEU A 5 -6.15 -0.99 18.49
N ASN A 6 -5.56 -2.07 19.02
CA ASN A 6 -5.88 -2.54 20.37
C ASN A 6 -5.49 -1.51 21.44
N THR A 7 -4.34 -0.85 21.29
CA THR A 7 -3.88 0.17 22.25
C THR A 7 -4.80 1.41 22.26
N PHE A 8 -5.28 1.83 21.10
CA PHE A 8 -6.18 2.98 20.97
C PHE A 8 -7.67 2.63 21.09
N ASN A 9 -7.98 1.37 21.40
CA ASN A 9 -9.35 0.87 21.49
C ASN A 9 -10.18 1.17 20.22
N LEU A 10 -9.55 1.03 19.05
CA LEU A 10 -10.17 1.24 17.74
C LEU A 10 -10.73 -0.09 17.21
N SER A 11 -12.03 -0.13 16.92
CA SER A 11 -12.68 -1.29 16.32
C SER A 11 -12.41 -1.36 14.82
N SER A 12 -12.08 -2.55 14.34
CA SER A 12 -12.03 -2.86 12.91
C SER A 12 -13.34 -3.49 12.47
N THR A 13 -13.87 -3.06 11.34
CA THR A 13 -14.87 -3.81 10.59
C THR A 13 -14.14 -4.59 9.50
N VAL A 14 -14.42 -5.88 9.38
CA VAL A 14 -14.11 -6.59 8.15
C VAL A 14 -14.84 -5.80 7.07
N ARG A 15 -14.08 -5.28 6.10
CA ARG A 15 -14.72 -4.66 4.94
C ARG A 15 -15.57 -5.78 4.37
N GLU A 16 -16.90 -5.59 4.29
CA GLU A 16 -17.79 -6.57 3.60
C GLU A 16 -17.00 -7.04 2.40
N PRO A 17 -16.60 -8.32 2.35
CA PRO A 17 -15.58 -8.72 1.42
C PRO A 17 -16.04 -8.21 0.06
N GLY A 18 -15.18 -7.53 -0.69
CA GLY A 18 -15.42 -7.36 -2.12
C GLY A 18 -15.50 -8.71 -2.87
N ILE A 19 -15.49 -9.82 -2.11
CA ILE A 19 -15.50 -11.23 -2.47
C ILE A 19 -16.81 -11.90 -1.98
N ASP A 20 -17.59 -11.29 -1.08
CA ASP A 20 -18.93 -11.77 -0.69
C ASP A 20 -19.95 -11.06 -1.58
N ASN A 21 -20.25 -11.74 -2.69
CA ASN A 21 -21.16 -11.41 -3.79
C ASN A 21 -20.48 -10.89 -5.07
N TYR A 22 -20.14 -11.85 -5.94
CA TYR A 22 -19.88 -11.71 -7.39
C TYR A 22 -18.72 -10.77 -7.74
N LEU A 23 -17.48 -11.29 -7.60
CA LEU A 23 -16.30 -10.70 -8.24
C LEU A 23 -16.34 -11.04 -9.73
N GLY A 24 -16.24 -9.99 -10.56
CA GLY A 24 -16.12 -10.09 -12.00
C GLY A 24 -14.75 -9.63 -12.50
N ILE A 25 -14.22 -10.31 -13.51
CA ILE A 25 -13.05 -9.88 -14.28
C ILE A 25 -13.51 -9.56 -15.70
N TRP A 26 -13.46 -8.28 -16.06
CA TRP A 26 -13.96 -7.78 -17.33
C TRP A 26 -12.81 -7.33 -18.23
N ASN A 27 -12.83 -7.74 -19.49
CA ASN A 27 -11.77 -7.39 -20.44
C ASN A 27 -12.12 -6.18 -21.33
N GLY A 28 -13.09 -5.36 -20.95
CA GLY A 28 -13.56 -4.27 -21.81
C GLY A 28 -14.63 -4.67 -22.83
N LYS A 29 -14.89 -5.98 -23.01
CA LYS A 29 -15.90 -6.49 -23.95
C LYS A 29 -16.84 -7.50 -23.32
N LYS A 30 -16.30 -8.43 -22.53
CA LYS A 30 -17.06 -9.46 -21.83
C LYS A 30 -16.40 -9.80 -20.51
N PHE A 31 -17.16 -10.40 -19.61
CA PHE A 31 -16.58 -11.01 -18.43
C PHE A 31 -15.83 -12.29 -18.78
N LEU A 32 -14.64 -12.43 -18.21
CA LEU A 32 -13.81 -13.64 -18.21
C LEU A 32 -14.14 -14.53 -17.00
N VAL A 33 -14.60 -13.87 -15.94
CA VAL A 33 -15.16 -14.42 -14.69
C VAL A 33 -16.30 -13.48 -14.31
N ASP A 34 -17.52 -13.98 -14.09
CA ASP A 34 -18.71 -13.19 -13.74
C ASP A 34 -19.50 -13.78 -12.56
N ASP A 35 -19.14 -14.96 -12.08
CA ASP A 35 -19.89 -15.72 -11.09
C ASP A 35 -19.04 -16.14 -9.88
N TYR A 36 -17.90 -15.50 -9.63
CA TYR A 36 -17.06 -15.89 -8.51
C TYR A 36 -17.68 -15.46 -7.17
N ASP A 37 -18.29 -16.45 -6.53
CA ASP A 37 -18.95 -16.40 -5.22
C ASP A 37 -18.21 -17.23 -4.15
N GLY A 38 -17.02 -17.74 -4.47
CA GLY A 38 -16.25 -18.63 -3.59
C GLY A 38 -16.79 -20.06 -3.49
N SER A 39 -17.87 -20.41 -4.21
CA SER A 39 -18.41 -21.76 -4.23
C SER A 39 -17.46 -22.78 -4.89
N LYS A 40 -17.73 -24.07 -4.65
CA LYS A 40 -17.01 -25.15 -5.32
C LYS A 40 -17.15 -25.10 -6.85
N TRP A 41 -18.27 -24.57 -7.35
CA TRP A 41 -18.52 -24.46 -8.78
C TRP A 41 -17.70 -23.34 -9.42
N SER A 42 -17.69 -22.14 -8.83
CA SER A 42 -16.85 -21.05 -9.30
C SER A 42 -15.36 -21.41 -9.20
N LEU A 43 -14.95 -22.12 -8.14
CA LEU A 43 -13.61 -22.70 -8.05
C LEU A 43 -13.32 -23.71 -9.17
N ALA A 44 -14.27 -24.60 -9.51
CA ALA A 44 -14.12 -25.54 -10.62
C ALA A 44 -13.99 -24.83 -11.97
N ASN A 45 -14.78 -23.78 -12.23
CA ASN A 45 -14.67 -22.94 -13.44
C ASN A 45 -13.31 -22.26 -13.54
N MET A 46 -12.80 -21.76 -12.42
CA MET A 46 -11.45 -21.22 -12.33
C MET A 46 -10.40 -22.29 -12.70
N TYR A 47 -10.47 -23.49 -12.12
CA TYR A 47 -9.56 -24.59 -12.46
C TYR A 47 -9.72 -25.08 -13.91
N TRP A 48 -10.93 -25.04 -14.47
CA TRP A 48 -11.16 -25.36 -15.87
C TRP A 48 -10.45 -24.37 -16.81
N ARG A 49 -10.53 -23.07 -16.50
CA ARG A 49 -9.92 -22.01 -17.31
C ARG A 49 -8.40 -21.94 -17.16
N TYR A 50 -7.91 -21.99 -15.92
CA TYR A 50 -6.50 -21.68 -15.62
C TYR A 50 -5.68 -22.92 -15.23
N GLY A 51 -6.32 -24.06 -15.03
CA GLY A 51 -5.67 -25.31 -14.65
C GLY A 51 -4.92 -25.19 -13.33
N TYR A 52 -3.78 -25.89 -13.27
CA TYR A 52 -2.92 -25.92 -12.09
C TYR A 52 -2.18 -24.58 -11.81
N SER A 53 -2.34 -23.58 -12.69
CA SER A 53 -1.79 -22.23 -12.49
C SER A 53 -2.31 -21.59 -11.21
N ILE A 54 -3.55 -21.89 -10.80
CA ILE A 54 -4.15 -21.39 -9.55
C ILE A 54 -3.32 -21.86 -8.35
N ALA A 55 -3.12 -23.17 -8.23
CA ALA A 55 -2.37 -23.76 -7.12
C ALA A 55 -0.92 -23.27 -7.09
N ARG A 56 -0.27 -23.15 -8.26
CA ARG A 56 1.08 -22.59 -8.37
C ARG A 56 1.13 -21.13 -7.91
N ALA A 57 0.22 -20.29 -8.39
CA ALA A 57 0.17 -18.88 -8.01
C ALA A 57 -0.09 -18.71 -6.50
N LEU A 58 -1.03 -19.46 -5.91
CA LEU A 58 -1.28 -19.43 -4.47
C LEU A 58 -0.03 -19.82 -3.66
N ALA A 59 0.70 -20.86 -4.09
CA ALA A 59 1.95 -21.25 -3.43
C ALA A 59 3.04 -20.16 -3.52
N LEU A 60 3.15 -19.45 -4.65
CA LEU A 60 4.08 -18.33 -4.82
C LEU A 60 3.69 -17.14 -3.93
N ILE A 61 2.40 -16.82 -3.85
CA ILE A 61 1.85 -15.77 -2.98
C ILE A 61 2.14 -16.11 -1.52
N GLU A 62 1.83 -17.34 -1.08
CA GLU A 62 2.08 -17.80 0.28
C GLU A 62 3.57 -17.72 0.63
N LYS A 63 4.45 -18.17 -0.28
CA LYS A 63 5.91 -18.06 -0.12
C LYS A 63 6.34 -16.60 0.08
N ALA A 64 5.80 -15.66 -0.69
CA ALA A 64 6.10 -14.24 -0.56
C ALA A 64 5.58 -13.66 0.76
N ILE A 65 4.34 -13.99 1.17
CA ILE A 65 3.75 -13.59 2.46
C ILE A 65 4.60 -14.10 3.63
N VAL A 66 4.99 -15.38 3.61
CA VAL A 66 5.83 -16.00 4.64
C VAL A 66 7.22 -15.36 4.70
N ALA A 67 7.81 -15.01 3.54
CA ALA A 67 9.09 -14.31 3.52
C ALA A 67 8.97 -12.91 4.13
N PHE A 68 7.95 -12.14 3.70
CA PHE A 68 7.73 -10.78 4.17
C PHE A 68 7.35 -10.71 5.65
N SER A 69 6.49 -11.61 6.12
CA SER A 69 6.00 -11.60 7.51
C SER A 69 7.09 -11.79 8.57
N ARG A 70 8.25 -12.31 8.18
CA ARG A 70 9.44 -12.40 9.05
C ARG A 70 9.85 -11.05 9.62
N ILE A 71 9.64 -9.95 8.89
CA ILE A 71 10.00 -8.60 9.37
C ILE A 71 9.14 -8.14 10.55
N TYR A 72 8.07 -8.86 10.89
CA TYR A 72 7.27 -8.61 12.09
C TYR A 72 7.73 -9.43 13.30
N SER A 73 8.56 -10.47 13.09
CA SER A 73 9.05 -11.31 14.16
C SER A 73 10.14 -10.59 14.96
N PRO A 74 9.96 -10.41 16.28
CA PRO A 74 11.00 -9.86 17.14
C PRO A 74 12.28 -10.70 17.09
N GLN A 75 12.15 -12.02 16.99
CA GLN A 75 13.30 -12.92 16.85
C GLN A 75 14.09 -12.63 15.57
N PHE A 76 13.42 -12.43 14.45
CA PHE A 76 14.08 -12.10 13.18
C PHE A 76 14.78 -10.73 13.24
N LEU A 77 14.12 -9.72 13.82
CA LEU A 77 14.68 -8.35 13.91
C LEU A 77 15.81 -8.23 14.94
N HIS A 78 15.72 -8.92 16.07
CA HIS A 78 16.57 -8.63 17.23
C HIS A 78 17.62 -9.70 17.55
N ASN A 79 17.54 -10.90 16.94
CA ASN A 79 18.58 -11.91 17.14
C ASN A 79 19.95 -11.39 16.70
N ARG A 80 20.91 -11.39 17.62
CA ARG A 80 22.27 -10.91 17.35
C ARG A 80 23.04 -11.86 16.44
N ALA A 81 23.85 -11.30 15.57
CA ALA A 81 24.87 -12.05 14.83
C ALA A 81 25.93 -12.62 15.81
N PRO A 82 26.78 -13.58 15.38
CA PRO A 82 27.77 -14.22 16.25
C PRO A 82 28.65 -13.23 17.05
N LYS A 83 29.22 -13.72 18.16
CA LYS A 83 29.87 -12.91 19.21
C LYS A 83 30.85 -11.86 18.63
N ASN A 84 30.75 -10.64 19.16
CA ASN A 84 31.47 -9.39 18.80
C ASN A 84 30.86 -8.53 17.68
N THR A 85 29.64 -8.80 17.25
CA THR A 85 28.92 -7.90 16.33
C THR A 85 27.89 -7.03 17.08
N HIS A 86 27.90 -5.72 16.82
CA HIS A 86 26.85 -4.79 17.21
C HIS A 86 25.66 -4.82 16.22
N ALA A 87 25.40 -5.98 15.61
CA ALA A 87 24.44 -6.16 14.53
C ALA A 87 23.46 -7.32 14.82
N SER A 88 22.28 -7.24 14.23
CA SER A 88 21.35 -8.37 14.16
C SER A 88 21.71 -9.30 12.99
N LYS A 89 21.26 -10.55 13.04
CA LYS A 89 21.44 -11.54 11.96
C LYS A 89 20.73 -11.13 10.67
N SER A 90 19.60 -10.42 10.80
CA SER A 90 18.82 -9.93 9.66
C SER A 90 19.36 -8.63 9.07
N GLY A 91 20.30 -7.97 9.75
CA GLY A 91 20.77 -6.64 9.37
C GLY A 91 19.88 -5.49 9.86
N TYR A 92 18.80 -5.78 10.61
CA TYR A 92 17.98 -4.75 11.24
C TYR A 92 18.75 -3.94 12.32
N PRO A 93 18.58 -2.61 12.37
CA PRO A 93 17.83 -1.80 11.41
C PRO A 93 18.60 -1.59 10.09
N TRP A 94 17.87 -1.63 8.98
CA TRP A 94 18.43 -1.64 7.63
C TRP A 94 18.69 -0.22 7.12
N VAL A 95 19.83 0.06 6.50
CA VAL A 95 20.13 1.40 5.95
C VAL A 95 19.53 1.60 4.56
N SER A 96 19.19 0.52 3.86
CA SER A 96 18.54 0.56 2.55
C SER A 96 17.38 -0.42 2.43
N VAL A 97 16.48 -0.15 1.48
CA VAL A 97 15.39 -1.06 1.14
C VAL A 97 15.94 -2.36 0.54
N SER A 98 17.06 -2.28 -0.21
CA SER A 98 17.76 -3.46 -0.73
C SER A 98 18.21 -4.41 0.39
N GLU A 99 18.78 -3.90 1.48
CA GLU A 99 19.15 -4.72 2.64
C GLU A 99 17.96 -5.40 3.29
N LEU A 100 16.83 -4.70 3.42
CA LEU A 100 15.59 -5.27 3.92
C LEU A 100 15.13 -6.43 3.03
N VAL A 101 15.07 -6.22 1.71
CA VAL A 101 14.64 -7.25 0.75
C VAL A 101 15.59 -8.45 0.74
N SER A 102 16.91 -8.20 0.86
CA SER A 102 17.91 -9.25 0.99
C SER A 102 17.77 -10.04 2.29
N SER A 103 17.40 -9.39 3.40
CA SER A 103 17.17 -10.09 4.67
C SER A 103 16.07 -11.16 4.59
N ILE A 104 15.08 -10.95 3.72
CA ILE A 104 13.99 -11.88 3.44
C ILE A 104 14.19 -12.70 2.15
N LYS A 105 15.38 -12.64 1.53
CA LYS A 105 15.78 -13.41 0.35
C LYS A 105 14.81 -13.26 -0.84
N SER A 106 14.37 -12.02 -1.11
CA SER A 106 13.33 -11.72 -2.09
C SER A 106 13.79 -10.76 -3.20
N GLU A 107 15.11 -10.62 -3.42
CA GLU A 107 15.70 -9.66 -4.36
C GLU A 107 15.27 -9.90 -5.81
N SER A 108 15.13 -11.17 -6.21
CA SER A 108 14.73 -11.53 -7.58
C SER A 108 13.32 -11.06 -7.92
N LEU A 109 12.45 -10.84 -6.92
CA LEU A 109 11.08 -10.40 -7.14
C LEU A 109 10.99 -8.91 -7.52
N ALA A 110 11.98 -8.09 -7.15
CA ALA A 110 12.01 -6.67 -7.54
C ALA A 110 12.59 -6.45 -8.94
N LYS A 111 13.26 -7.46 -9.51
CA LYS A 111 14.09 -7.34 -10.72
C LYS A 111 13.42 -7.75 -12.02
N GLN A 112 12.21 -8.28 -11.96
CA GLN A 112 11.44 -8.73 -13.13
C GLN A 112 9.96 -8.41 -12.94
N THR A 113 9.22 -8.36 -14.03
CA THR A 113 7.78 -8.05 -14.00
C THR A 113 7.02 -9.19 -13.31
N LEU A 114 5.82 -8.91 -12.79
CA LEU A 114 4.93 -9.95 -12.26
C LEU A 114 4.63 -11.00 -13.34
N ARG A 115 4.31 -10.56 -14.57
CA ARG A 115 4.00 -11.45 -15.69
C ARG A 115 5.15 -12.43 -15.94
N ASP A 116 6.36 -11.90 -16.10
CA ASP A 116 7.51 -12.73 -16.47
C ASP A 116 7.92 -13.66 -15.32
N TYR A 117 7.82 -13.21 -14.07
CA TYR A 117 8.02 -14.07 -12.89
C TYR A 117 7.03 -15.23 -12.84
N LEU A 118 5.74 -14.96 -13.01
CA LEU A 118 4.70 -15.99 -12.99
C LEU A 118 4.94 -17.02 -14.10
N ILE A 119 5.25 -16.58 -15.32
CA ILE A 119 5.54 -17.47 -16.44
C ILE A 119 6.79 -18.32 -16.17
N HIS A 120 7.85 -17.69 -15.63
CA HIS A 120 9.07 -18.39 -15.23
C HIS A 120 8.78 -19.49 -14.19
N GLU A 121 7.91 -19.23 -13.22
CA GLU A 121 7.46 -20.18 -12.20
C GLU A 121 6.32 -21.11 -12.69
N HIS A 122 6.17 -21.26 -14.00
CA HIS A 122 5.22 -22.16 -14.65
C HIS A 122 3.73 -21.86 -14.38
N VAL A 123 3.38 -20.62 -14.04
CA VAL A 123 2.01 -20.13 -14.08
C VAL A 123 1.69 -19.72 -15.52
N SER A 124 0.50 -20.07 -16.03
CA SER A 124 0.17 -19.80 -17.43
C SER A 124 0.19 -18.30 -17.76
N LYS A 125 0.59 -17.96 -18.98
CA LYS A 125 0.51 -16.57 -19.51
C LYS A 125 -0.90 -16.01 -19.34
N GLN A 126 -1.92 -16.83 -19.64
CA GLN A 126 -3.32 -16.46 -19.48
C GLN A 126 -3.67 -16.07 -18.05
N PHE A 127 -3.23 -16.83 -17.04
CA PHE A 127 -3.47 -16.48 -15.64
C PHE A 127 -2.75 -15.18 -15.25
N ALA A 128 -1.51 -15.00 -15.72
CA ALA A 128 -0.73 -13.79 -15.44
C ALA A 128 -1.37 -12.53 -16.05
N GLU A 129 -1.87 -12.60 -17.28
CA GLU A 129 -2.47 -11.47 -18.01
C GLU A 129 -3.94 -11.21 -17.65
N GLU A 130 -4.64 -12.18 -17.08
CA GLU A 130 -6.03 -12.01 -16.64
C GLU A 130 -6.11 -11.75 -15.13
N ILE A 131 -5.68 -12.71 -14.30
CA ILE A 131 -5.77 -12.61 -12.83
C ILE A 131 -4.69 -11.69 -12.26
N GLY A 132 -3.44 -11.88 -12.69
CA GLY A 132 -2.32 -11.05 -12.25
C GLY A 132 -2.52 -9.58 -12.62
N ALA A 133 -2.98 -9.32 -13.85
CA ALA A 133 -3.27 -7.96 -14.29
C ALA A 133 -4.49 -7.37 -13.57
N ALA A 134 -5.59 -8.11 -13.42
CA ALA A 134 -6.77 -7.63 -12.68
C ALA A 134 -6.41 -7.21 -11.25
N ALA A 135 -5.62 -8.01 -10.54
CA ALA A 135 -5.17 -7.71 -9.19
C ALA A 135 -4.28 -6.46 -9.14
N THR A 136 -3.29 -6.35 -10.03
CA THR A 136 -2.32 -5.24 -10.03
C THR A 136 -2.93 -3.92 -10.48
N ARG A 137 -3.81 -3.95 -11.49
CA ARG A 137 -4.60 -2.80 -11.94
C ARG A 137 -5.55 -2.30 -10.86
N GLY A 138 -6.22 -3.21 -10.17
CA GLY A 138 -7.17 -2.88 -9.11
C GLY A 138 -6.56 -2.19 -7.89
N ASN A 139 -5.30 -2.52 -7.56
CA ASN A 139 -4.62 -1.99 -6.36
C ASN A 139 -3.58 -0.91 -6.65
N TYR A 140 -2.83 -1.00 -7.76
CA TYR A 140 -1.71 -0.11 -8.08
C TYR A 140 -1.91 0.69 -9.36
N ALA A 141 -3.04 0.53 -10.06
CA ALA A 141 -3.29 1.14 -11.36
C ALA A 141 -2.19 0.83 -12.40
N GLN A 142 -1.56 -0.33 -12.31
CA GLN A 142 -0.44 -0.74 -13.16
C GLN A 142 -0.62 -2.17 -13.64
N ASP A 143 -0.18 -2.45 -14.86
CA ASP A 143 -0.33 -3.76 -15.48
C ASP A 143 0.72 -4.77 -15.00
N ALA A 144 0.39 -6.06 -15.05
CA ALA A 144 1.25 -7.14 -14.58
C ALA A 144 2.60 -7.24 -15.34
N ASP A 145 2.68 -6.70 -16.55
CA ASP A 145 3.91 -6.64 -17.33
C ASP A 145 4.70 -5.33 -17.17
N GLN A 146 4.20 -4.42 -16.34
CA GLN A 146 4.88 -3.19 -15.97
C GLN A 146 5.37 -3.26 -14.53
N ILE A 147 4.54 -3.75 -13.60
CA ILE A 147 4.86 -3.84 -12.18
C ILE A 147 5.82 -5.00 -11.88
N HIS A 148 6.78 -4.78 -10.96
CA HIS A 148 7.68 -5.83 -10.52
C HIS A 148 6.97 -6.91 -9.69
N ALA A 149 7.48 -8.13 -9.71
CA ALA A 149 6.83 -9.29 -9.11
C ALA A 149 6.57 -9.16 -7.61
N PHE A 150 7.45 -8.48 -6.85
CA PHE A 150 7.25 -8.30 -5.41
C PHE A 150 5.93 -7.57 -5.10
N ALA A 151 5.72 -6.38 -5.68
CA ALA A 151 4.49 -5.63 -5.49
C ALA A 151 3.29 -6.32 -6.15
N GLY A 152 3.51 -7.00 -7.28
CA GLY A 152 2.51 -7.80 -7.95
C GLY A 152 1.94 -8.93 -7.07
N LEU A 153 2.80 -9.71 -6.42
CA LEU A 153 2.38 -10.79 -5.51
C LEU A 153 1.68 -10.24 -4.27
N VAL A 154 2.16 -9.12 -3.71
CA VAL A 154 1.47 -8.43 -2.61
C VAL A 154 0.08 -7.96 -3.05
N SER A 155 -0.06 -7.48 -4.29
CA SER A 155 -1.36 -7.10 -4.86
C SER A 155 -2.32 -8.28 -4.94
N MET A 156 -1.82 -9.45 -5.34
CA MET A 156 -2.62 -10.68 -5.44
C MET A 156 -2.98 -11.28 -4.07
N ALA A 157 -2.23 -10.94 -3.02
CA ALA A 157 -2.48 -11.39 -1.65
C ALA A 157 -3.60 -10.61 -0.92
N ALA A 158 -4.09 -9.51 -1.50
CA ALA A 158 -4.95 -8.53 -0.82
C ALA A 158 -6.42 -8.96 -0.63
N SER A 159 -6.70 -10.24 -0.34
CA SER A 159 -8.06 -10.81 -0.27
C SER A 159 -8.77 -10.60 1.08
N GLU A 160 -8.04 -10.47 2.19
CA GLU A 160 -8.61 -10.27 3.53
C GLU A 160 -8.24 -8.87 4.07
N THR A 161 -9.09 -7.87 3.79
CA THR A 161 -8.85 -6.49 4.25
C THR A 161 -9.88 -6.04 5.28
N ALA A 162 -9.40 -5.37 6.33
CA ALA A 162 -10.22 -4.72 7.33
C ALA A 162 -10.12 -3.20 7.20
N SER A 163 -11.18 -2.50 7.60
CA SER A 163 -11.20 -1.05 7.76
C SER A 163 -11.44 -0.66 9.20
N ILE A 164 -10.93 0.48 9.63
CA ILE A 164 -11.23 1.01 10.95
C ILE A 164 -12.62 1.66 10.92
N GLN A 165 -13.43 1.39 11.93
CA GLN A 165 -14.76 1.97 12.03
C GLN A 165 -14.70 3.51 12.12
N GLY A 166 -15.32 4.17 11.15
CA GLY A 166 -15.28 5.62 11.00
C GLY A 166 -14.03 6.16 10.31
N GLY A 167 -13.24 5.29 9.66
CA GLY A 167 -12.17 5.67 8.74
C GLY A 167 -10.77 5.29 9.23
N ASN A 168 -9.92 4.90 8.28
CA ASN A 168 -8.53 4.51 8.57
C ASN A 168 -7.68 5.68 9.11
N SER A 169 -8.08 6.94 8.86
CA SER A 169 -7.37 8.14 9.34
C SER A 169 -7.26 8.20 10.86
N LYS A 170 -8.27 7.67 11.58
CA LYS A 170 -8.31 7.66 13.04
C LYS A 170 -7.06 7.05 13.67
N LEU A 171 -6.50 5.99 13.08
CA LEU A 171 -5.28 5.38 13.59
C LEU A 171 -4.14 6.39 13.65
N PHE A 172 -3.95 7.15 12.57
CA PHE A 172 -2.86 8.10 12.44
C PHE A 172 -3.12 9.38 13.23
N GLU A 173 -4.37 9.80 13.36
CA GLU A 173 -4.78 10.89 14.26
C GLU A 173 -4.41 10.56 15.71
N HIS A 174 -4.74 9.35 16.20
CA HIS A 174 -4.38 8.93 17.56
C HIS A 174 -2.86 8.78 17.73
N MET A 175 -2.14 8.25 16.73
CA MET A 175 -0.67 8.20 16.78
C MET A 175 -0.06 9.59 16.91
N LEU A 176 -0.58 10.57 16.16
CA LEU A 176 -0.10 11.94 16.17
C LEU A 176 -0.38 12.62 17.50
N GLU A 177 -1.59 12.47 18.03
CA GLU A 177 -1.96 13.00 19.36
C GLU A 177 -1.07 12.43 20.47
N GLN A 178 -0.85 11.11 20.47
CA GLN A 178 -0.01 10.45 21.48
C GLN A 178 1.47 10.79 21.38
N SER A 179 1.94 11.20 20.19
CA SER A 179 3.35 11.56 19.99
C SER A 179 3.77 12.85 20.67
N GLY A 180 2.81 13.73 21.00
CA GLY A 180 3.10 15.08 21.49
C GLY A 180 3.79 15.99 20.46
N ALA A 181 3.81 15.60 19.19
CA ALA A 181 4.46 16.37 18.13
C ALA A 181 3.76 17.72 17.88
N VAL A 182 4.56 18.75 17.58
CA VAL A 182 4.05 20.04 17.11
C VAL A 182 3.76 19.95 15.61
N VAL A 183 2.49 20.04 15.25
CA VAL A 183 2.04 19.90 13.85
C VAL A 183 1.85 21.28 13.22
N ARG A 184 2.69 21.62 12.25
CA ARG A 184 2.54 22.84 11.44
C ARG A 184 1.84 22.51 10.13
N ARG A 185 0.88 23.34 9.72
CA ARG A 185 0.04 23.15 8.52
C ARG A 185 0.02 24.43 7.69
N GLY A 186 -0.46 24.33 6.44
CA GLY A 186 -0.47 25.47 5.52
C GLY A 186 0.95 25.94 5.23
N ARG A 187 1.16 27.26 5.12
CA ARG A 187 2.46 27.84 4.74
C ARG A 187 3.58 27.60 5.76
N GLU A 188 3.23 27.49 7.04
CA GLU A 188 4.19 27.24 8.14
C GLU A 188 4.68 25.78 8.20
N GLY A 189 3.98 24.86 7.52
CA GLY A 189 4.35 23.45 7.41
C GLY A 189 4.79 23.01 6.01
N ASP A 190 4.61 23.86 5.01
CA ASP A 190 5.02 23.62 3.63
C ASP A 190 6.54 23.84 3.50
N VAL A 191 7.31 22.76 3.65
CA VAL A 191 8.77 22.76 3.54
C VAL A 191 9.17 23.01 2.09
N THR A 192 10.07 23.96 1.87
CA THR A 192 10.55 24.32 0.52
C THR A 192 12.03 24.00 0.32
N GLY A 193 12.79 23.90 1.40
CA GLY A 193 14.22 23.65 1.34
C GLY A 193 14.76 22.99 2.59
N ILE A 194 15.72 22.10 2.40
CA ILE A 194 16.47 21.43 3.45
C ILE A 194 17.95 21.66 3.15
N MET A 195 18.69 22.19 4.12
CA MET A 195 20.10 22.54 3.94
C MET A 195 20.94 21.99 5.09
N LYS A 196 22.04 21.31 4.75
CA LYS A 196 23.02 20.89 5.75
C LYS A 196 23.79 22.12 6.25
N VAL A 197 23.84 22.32 7.57
CA VAL A 197 24.44 23.53 8.19
C VAL A 197 25.86 23.27 8.69
N SER A 198 26.30 22.01 8.77
CA SER A 198 27.50 21.63 9.52
C SER A 198 28.78 22.35 9.08
N ALA A 199 29.44 23.00 10.03
CA ALA A 199 30.86 23.35 9.96
C ALA A 199 31.72 22.09 10.14
N TYR A 200 32.92 22.08 9.55
CA TYR A 200 33.88 20.99 9.66
C TYR A 200 34.09 20.62 11.15
N GLN A 201 33.89 19.35 11.52
CA GLN A 201 34.08 18.74 12.87
C GLN A 201 32.92 18.76 13.89
N SER A 202 31.72 19.29 13.58
CA SER A 202 30.53 19.15 14.45
C SER A 202 29.56 18.08 13.95
N ALA A 203 28.73 17.52 14.83
CA ALA A 203 27.60 16.69 14.43
C ALA A 203 26.72 17.42 13.40
N PRO A 204 26.20 16.73 12.37
CA PRO A 204 25.44 17.37 11.32
C PRO A 204 24.14 17.98 11.85
N ARG A 205 23.91 19.26 11.52
CA ARG A 205 22.64 19.96 11.75
C ARG A 205 22.01 20.31 10.41
N TRP A 206 20.69 20.36 10.40
CA TRP A 206 19.89 20.60 9.20
C TRP A 206 18.96 21.78 9.39
N TRP A 207 19.05 22.77 8.51
CA TRP A 207 18.08 23.85 8.41
C TRP A 207 16.91 23.39 7.55
N VAL A 208 15.69 23.53 8.05
CA VAL A 208 14.45 23.25 7.32
C VAL A 208 13.70 24.56 7.15
N GLY A 209 13.58 25.01 5.89
CA GLY A 209 12.89 26.25 5.52
C GLY A 209 11.48 26.00 5.01
N THR A 210 10.57 26.93 5.33
CA THR A 210 9.13 26.84 5.04
C THR A 210 8.65 27.99 4.14
N ARG A 211 7.50 27.79 3.49
CA ARG A 211 6.93 28.70 2.47
C ARG A 211 6.57 30.10 2.99
N ASP A 212 6.40 30.23 4.29
CA ASP A 212 6.19 31.51 4.97
C ASP A 212 7.47 32.36 5.12
N GLY A 213 8.64 31.82 4.75
CA GLY A 213 9.94 32.50 4.81
C GLY A 213 10.71 32.25 6.10
N TYR A 214 10.18 31.42 7.01
CA TYR A 214 10.89 31.03 8.23
C TYR A 214 11.64 29.70 8.04
N GLY A 215 12.37 29.30 9.08
CA GLY A 215 13.00 27.99 9.15
C GLY A 215 13.58 27.74 10.53
N GLN A 216 13.99 26.49 10.76
CA GLN A 216 14.53 26.05 12.04
C GLN A 216 15.60 24.97 11.83
N GLU A 217 16.57 24.92 12.75
CA GLU A 217 17.58 23.86 12.78
C GLU A 217 17.09 22.63 13.54
N PHE A 218 17.45 21.46 13.01
CA PHE A 218 17.15 20.14 13.57
C PHE A 218 18.39 19.25 13.57
N ASP A 219 18.50 18.38 14.58
CA ASP A 219 19.56 17.36 14.67
C ASP A 219 19.32 16.18 13.71
N ALA A 220 18.06 15.97 13.32
CA ALA A 220 17.69 14.99 12.31
C ALA A 220 16.47 15.43 11.50
N VAL A 221 16.43 15.01 10.23
CA VAL A 221 15.32 15.23 9.30
C VAL A 221 14.87 13.89 8.75
N ILE A 222 13.55 13.61 8.82
CA ILE A 222 12.94 12.43 8.22
C ILE A 222 12.02 12.89 7.10
N ILE A 223 12.35 12.53 5.86
CA ILE A 223 11.52 12.77 4.70
C ILE A 223 10.44 11.69 4.64
N ALA A 224 9.19 12.15 4.60
CA ALA A 224 8.00 11.33 4.41
C ALA A 224 7.13 11.84 3.24
N ALA A 225 7.70 12.71 2.40
CA ALA A 225 7.02 13.30 1.25
C ALA A 225 7.48 12.62 -0.05
N PRO A 226 6.59 12.49 -1.05
CA PRO A 226 7.00 12.09 -2.39
C PRO A 226 7.95 13.14 -2.97
N TRP A 227 9.24 12.79 -3.08
CA TRP A 227 10.30 13.78 -3.32
C TRP A 227 10.07 14.62 -4.58
N LEU A 228 9.72 13.97 -5.71
CA LEU A 228 9.50 14.63 -6.99
C LEU A 228 8.39 15.69 -6.93
N GLU A 229 7.28 15.38 -6.26
CA GLU A 229 6.11 16.26 -6.16
C GLU A 229 6.24 17.30 -5.05
N SER A 230 7.10 17.05 -4.06
CA SER A 230 7.27 17.96 -2.93
C SER A 230 7.84 19.32 -3.31
N GLY A 231 8.60 19.40 -4.40
CA GLY A 231 9.32 20.63 -4.78
C GLY A 231 10.36 21.09 -3.76
N ILE A 232 10.77 20.22 -2.83
CA ILE A 232 11.78 20.51 -1.81
C ILE A 232 13.16 20.53 -2.46
N THR A 233 13.94 21.58 -2.18
CA THR A 233 15.34 21.66 -2.62
C THR A 233 16.27 21.16 -1.52
N LEU A 234 17.23 20.30 -1.88
CA LEU A 234 18.29 19.84 -0.98
C LEU A 234 19.60 20.59 -1.25
N LEU A 235 20.19 21.19 -0.22
CA LEU A 235 21.34 22.08 -0.34
C LEU A 235 22.50 21.67 0.59
N ASN A 236 23.72 22.01 0.17
CA ASN A 236 24.97 21.84 0.92
C ASN A 236 25.28 20.38 1.32
N THR A 237 24.90 19.43 0.47
CA THR A 237 25.25 18.01 0.60
C THR A 237 25.39 17.39 -0.79
N GLU A 238 26.20 16.33 -0.91
CA GLU A 238 26.29 15.49 -2.11
C GLU A 238 25.19 14.41 -2.16
N ALA A 239 24.40 14.29 -1.09
CA ALA A 239 23.33 13.31 -1.03
C ALA A 239 22.21 13.62 -2.02
N VAL A 240 21.60 12.56 -2.54
CA VAL A 240 20.47 12.64 -3.48
C VAL A 240 19.32 11.84 -2.93
N VAL A 241 18.14 12.46 -2.91
CA VAL A 241 16.88 11.75 -2.65
C VAL A 241 16.31 11.35 -4.01
N PRO A 242 16.09 10.04 -4.27
CA PRO A 242 15.54 9.60 -5.53
C PRO A 242 14.17 10.19 -5.81
N ALA A 243 13.98 10.70 -7.02
CA ALA A 243 12.71 11.12 -7.56
C ALA A 243 12.11 9.99 -8.40
N TYR A 244 10.85 9.65 -8.16
CA TYR A 244 10.13 8.63 -8.91
C TYR A 244 8.90 9.25 -9.57
N GLU A 245 8.61 8.83 -10.80
CA GLU A 245 7.33 9.14 -11.43
C GLU A 245 6.20 8.38 -10.74
N TYR A 246 5.06 9.03 -10.55
CA TYR A 246 3.86 8.42 -9.98
C TYR A 246 2.85 8.08 -11.07
N GLN A 247 2.07 7.04 -10.82
CA GLN A 247 0.90 6.68 -11.58
C GLN A 247 -0.28 7.47 -11.05
N ASN A 248 -0.80 8.37 -11.88
CA ASN A 248 -2.03 9.10 -11.56
C ASN A 248 -3.22 8.13 -11.62
N MET A 249 -4.14 8.33 -10.69
CA MET A 249 -5.37 7.57 -10.57
C MET A 249 -6.50 8.53 -10.19
N HIS A 250 -7.60 8.43 -10.93
CA HIS A 250 -8.86 9.10 -10.61
C HIS A 250 -9.72 8.17 -9.76
N VAL A 251 -10.14 8.67 -8.60
CA VAL A 251 -11.12 8.02 -7.73
C VAL A 251 -12.46 8.72 -7.92
N THR A 252 -13.42 7.99 -8.46
CA THR A 252 -14.78 8.47 -8.64
C THR A 252 -15.69 7.76 -7.64
N VAL A 253 -16.36 8.52 -6.79
CA VAL A 253 -17.42 8.04 -5.90
C VAL A 253 -18.75 8.40 -6.53
N VAL A 254 -19.61 7.41 -6.74
CA VAL A 254 -20.95 7.56 -7.30
C VAL A 254 -21.95 7.13 -6.25
N VAL A 255 -22.98 7.95 -6.02
CA VAL A 255 -24.18 7.56 -5.27
C VAL A 255 -25.29 7.33 -6.29
N THR A 256 -25.84 6.12 -6.31
CA THR A 256 -26.82 5.66 -7.30
C THR A 256 -27.97 4.90 -6.63
N ASP A 257 -29.17 4.92 -7.21
CA ASP A 257 -30.28 4.05 -6.82
C ASP A 257 -30.26 2.69 -7.53
N ALA A 258 -29.31 2.48 -8.46
CA ALA A 258 -29.11 1.21 -9.15
C ALA A 258 -28.42 0.18 -8.24
N ALA A 259 -29.07 -0.96 -8.00
CA ALA A 259 -28.56 -2.03 -7.14
C ALA A 259 -27.37 -2.80 -7.74
N GLN A 260 -27.21 -2.74 -9.05
CA GLN A 260 -26.12 -3.32 -9.84
C GLN A 260 -25.79 -2.38 -11.01
N PRO A 261 -24.62 -2.54 -11.66
CA PRO A 261 -24.34 -1.85 -12.91
C PRO A 261 -25.33 -2.23 -14.02
N ASP A 262 -25.45 -1.39 -15.05
CA ASP A 262 -26.29 -1.64 -16.21
C ASP A 262 -25.78 -2.88 -16.97
N PRO A 263 -26.58 -3.97 -17.10
CA PRO A 263 -26.14 -5.19 -17.78
C PRO A 263 -25.78 -4.97 -19.25
N VAL A 264 -26.45 -4.03 -19.94
CA VAL A 264 -26.24 -3.75 -21.36
C VAL A 264 -24.84 -3.20 -21.60
N TYR A 265 -24.32 -2.38 -20.68
CA TYR A 265 -22.95 -1.87 -20.75
C TYR A 265 -21.91 -2.98 -20.84
N PHE A 266 -22.13 -4.08 -20.11
CA PHE A 266 -21.22 -5.21 -20.03
C PHE A 266 -21.48 -6.30 -21.08
N GLY A 267 -22.38 -6.04 -22.03
CA GLY A 267 -22.71 -6.96 -23.12
C GLY A 267 -23.72 -8.04 -22.75
N TYR A 268 -24.40 -7.92 -21.60
CA TYR A 268 -25.52 -8.80 -21.25
C TYR A 268 -26.85 -8.26 -21.81
N PRO A 269 -27.89 -9.10 -21.94
CA PRO A 269 -29.25 -8.64 -22.17
C PRO A 269 -29.76 -7.76 -21.01
N ASP A 270 -30.62 -6.79 -21.31
CA ASP A 270 -31.25 -5.91 -20.31
C ASP A 270 -31.97 -6.68 -19.18
N SER A 271 -32.42 -7.90 -19.47
CA SER A 271 -33.06 -8.78 -18.48
C SER A 271 -32.11 -9.44 -17.48
N TYR A 272 -30.79 -9.29 -17.63
CA TYR A 272 -29.79 -9.95 -16.78
C TYR A 272 -29.66 -9.26 -15.41
N LYS A 273 -29.75 -10.03 -14.33
CA LYS A 273 -29.94 -9.52 -12.95
C LYS A 273 -28.79 -9.77 -11.99
N ASP A 274 -27.73 -10.40 -12.47
CA ASP A 274 -26.63 -10.88 -11.63
C ASP A 274 -25.29 -10.28 -12.09
N VAL A 275 -25.29 -8.98 -12.42
CA VAL A 275 -24.05 -8.29 -12.82
C VAL A 275 -23.11 -8.16 -11.62
N PRO A 276 -21.83 -8.55 -11.74
CA PRO A 276 -20.85 -8.39 -10.66
C PRO A 276 -20.83 -6.99 -10.06
N ARG A 277 -20.85 -6.92 -8.72
CA ARG A 277 -20.80 -5.65 -7.97
C ARG A 277 -19.39 -5.25 -7.56
N THR A 278 -18.43 -6.15 -7.74
CA THR A 278 -17.00 -5.86 -7.74
C THR A 278 -16.43 -6.29 -9.08
N ILE A 279 -15.94 -5.34 -9.87
CA ILE A 279 -15.41 -5.58 -11.22
C ILE A 279 -13.95 -5.13 -11.23
N LEU A 280 -13.06 -6.04 -11.61
CA LEU A 280 -11.68 -5.75 -11.97
C LEU A 280 -11.51 -5.85 -13.48
N THR A 281 -10.51 -5.16 -14.03
CA THR A 281 -10.28 -5.13 -15.48
C THR A 281 -8.94 -5.73 -15.88
N THR A 282 -8.88 -6.30 -17.09
CA THR A 282 -7.61 -6.70 -17.72
C THR A 282 -7.11 -5.61 -18.68
N PRO A 283 -5.84 -5.65 -19.12
CA PRO A 283 -5.31 -4.73 -20.12
C PRO A 283 -5.95 -5.07 -21.48
N THR A 284 -6.83 -4.19 -21.97
CA THR A 284 -7.31 -4.18 -23.36
C THR A 284 -7.22 -2.76 -23.88
N GLU A 285 -7.54 -2.52 -25.16
CA GLU A 285 -7.23 -1.25 -25.82
C GLU A 285 -7.78 -0.03 -25.06
N HIS A 286 -8.99 -0.09 -24.48
CA HIS A 286 -9.54 1.02 -23.69
C HIS A 286 -10.57 0.60 -22.60
N PRO A 287 -10.21 -0.14 -21.53
CA PRO A 287 -11.08 -0.23 -20.36
C PRO A 287 -11.25 1.16 -19.73
N THR A 288 -12.50 1.62 -19.65
CA THR A 288 -12.89 2.95 -19.17
C THR A 288 -12.60 3.17 -17.67
N PHE A 289 -12.42 2.08 -16.94
CA PHE A 289 -12.04 2.06 -15.53
C PHE A 289 -11.09 0.89 -15.22
N LEU A 290 -10.37 0.98 -14.11
CA LEU A 290 -9.46 -0.04 -13.58
C LEU A 290 -10.22 -1.03 -12.69
N SER A 291 -11.06 -0.49 -11.80
CA SER A 291 -11.96 -1.27 -10.95
C SER A 291 -13.24 -0.50 -10.62
N LEU A 292 -14.30 -1.25 -10.32
CA LEU A 292 -15.59 -0.76 -9.84
C LEU A 292 -16.00 -1.61 -8.65
N ALA A 293 -16.43 -1.00 -7.54
CA ALA A 293 -16.92 -1.73 -6.39
C ALA A 293 -18.08 -1.00 -5.72
N TYR A 294 -19.18 -1.71 -5.47
CA TYR A 294 -20.23 -1.26 -4.55
C TYR A 294 -19.69 -1.41 -3.12
N VAL A 295 -19.42 -0.30 -2.45
CA VAL A 295 -18.70 -0.30 -1.16
C VAL A 295 -19.60 -0.09 0.05
N GLN A 296 -20.79 0.46 -0.16
CA GLN A 296 -21.75 0.72 0.92
C GLN A 296 -23.17 0.81 0.39
N THR A 297 -24.12 0.41 1.22
CA THR A 297 -25.55 0.67 1.02
C THR A 297 -26.03 1.61 2.11
N MET A 298 -26.82 2.61 1.73
CA MET A 298 -27.47 3.55 2.64
C MET A 298 -28.98 3.35 2.56
N GLU A 299 -29.65 3.36 3.69
CA GLU A 299 -31.10 3.19 3.79
C GLU A 299 -31.78 4.47 4.26
N ASN A 300 -32.99 4.72 3.76
CA ASN A 300 -33.85 5.85 4.16
C ASN A 300 -33.13 7.22 4.14
N VAL A 301 -32.46 7.51 3.03
CA VAL A 301 -31.68 8.75 2.84
C VAL A 301 -32.58 9.86 2.32
N VAL A 302 -32.41 11.09 2.81
CA VAL A 302 -33.06 12.28 2.26
C VAL A 302 -32.01 13.16 1.59
N TYR A 303 -32.08 13.28 0.26
CA TYR A 303 -31.23 14.15 -0.55
C TYR A 303 -31.99 14.60 -1.80
N GLY A 304 -32.45 15.85 -1.79
CA GLY A 304 -33.40 16.39 -2.77
C GLY A 304 -34.82 15.78 -2.67
N GLN A 305 -34.89 14.46 -2.49
CA GLN A 305 -36.07 13.65 -2.24
C GLN A 305 -35.76 12.52 -1.25
N ALA A 306 -36.79 11.77 -0.83
CA ALA A 306 -36.63 10.59 0.00
C ALA A 306 -36.27 9.37 -0.85
N TRP A 307 -35.23 8.64 -0.44
CA TRP A 307 -34.73 7.44 -1.10
C TRP A 307 -34.78 6.27 -0.13
N LYS A 308 -35.43 5.17 -0.52
CA LYS A 308 -35.47 3.96 0.32
C LYS A 308 -34.08 3.34 0.47
N LYS A 309 -33.34 3.27 -0.64
CA LYS A 309 -32.01 2.64 -0.71
C LYS A 309 -31.16 3.38 -1.73
N LEU A 310 -29.92 3.68 -1.36
CA LEU A 310 -28.89 4.20 -2.24
C LEU A 310 -27.61 3.38 -2.08
N HIS A 311 -26.81 3.34 -3.13
CA HIS A 311 -25.57 2.61 -3.18
C HIS A 311 -24.41 3.56 -3.42
N VAL A 312 -23.37 3.41 -2.61
CA VAL A 312 -22.08 4.10 -2.81
C VAL A 312 -21.20 3.16 -3.61
N VAL A 313 -20.79 3.62 -4.78
CA VAL A 313 -19.92 2.89 -5.70
C VAL A 313 -18.62 3.65 -5.85
N LYS A 314 -17.50 2.93 -5.77
CA LYS A 314 -16.16 3.47 -5.98
C LYS A 314 -15.60 2.95 -7.29
N LEU A 315 -15.12 3.84 -8.14
CA LEU A 315 -14.42 3.52 -9.37
C LEU A 315 -12.99 4.06 -9.31
N PHE A 316 -12.05 3.28 -9.83
CA PHE A 316 -10.69 3.73 -10.14
C PHE A 316 -10.52 3.79 -11.64
N SER A 317 -9.82 4.80 -12.16
CA SER A 317 -9.59 4.99 -13.59
C SER A 317 -8.29 5.75 -13.84
N HIS A 318 -7.72 5.62 -15.04
CA HIS A 318 -6.51 6.37 -15.43
C HIS A 318 -6.81 7.83 -15.80
N ALA A 319 -8.05 8.12 -16.16
CA ALA A 319 -8.50 9.44 -16.57
C ALA A 319 -9.85 9.75 -15.93
N ARG A 320 -10.17 11.03 -15.85
CA ARG A 320 -11.47 11.54 -15.42
C ARG A 320 -12.61 10.82 -16.15
N MET A 321 -13.61 10.39 -15.38
CA MET A 321 -14.81 9.74 -15.94
C MET A 321 -15.88 10.77 -16.27
N GLU A 322 -16.22 10.87 -17.56
CA GLU A 322 -17.28 11.74 -18.03
C GLU A 322 -18.66 11.29 -17.54
N ARG A 323 -19.56 12.26 -17.34
CA ARG A 323 -20.91 11.98 -16.83
C ARG A 323 -21.68 10.98 -17.69
N ASP A 324 -21.52 11.05 -19.01
CA ASP A 324 -22.19 10.15 -19.95
C ASP A 324 -21.65 8.72 -19.87
N GLU A 325 -20.35 8.55 -19.59
CA GLU A 325 -19.76 7.22 -19.33
C GLU A 325 -20.35 6.63 -18.05
N LEU A 326 -20.44 7.41 -16.97
CA LEU A 326 -21.04 6.96 -15.73
C LEU A 326 -22.52 6.60 -15.92
N GLN A 327 -23.27 7.39 -16.69
CA GLN A 327 -24.67 7.06 -17.00
C GLN A 327 -24.81 5.78 -17.81
N ARG A 328 -23.86 5.49 -18.72
CA ARG A 328 -23.82 4.20 -19.41
C ARG A 328 -23.50 3.03 -18.47
N ILE A 329 -22.63 3.23 -17.47
CA ILE A 329 -22.27 2.19 -16.50
C ILE A 329 -23.41 1.89 -15.51
N PHE A 330 -24.14 2.91 -15.05
CA PHE A 330 -25.14 2.76 -13.98
C PHE A 330 -26.60 2.84 -14.45
N GLY A 331 -26.81 3.15 -15.73
CA GLY A 331 -28.12 3.44 -16.30
C GLY A 331 -28.47 4.94 -16.25
N HIS A 332 -29.15 5.41 -17.29
CA HIS A 332 -29.57 6.80 -17.39
C HIS A 332 -30.55 7.19 -16.27
N GLY A 333 -30.30 8.35 -15.64
CA GLY A 333 -31.14 8.88 -14.57
C GLY A 333 -30.97 8.20 -13.20
N LYS A 334 -30.05 7.24 -13.06
CA LYS A 334 -29.82 6.49 -11.82
C LYS A 334 -28.82 7.14 -10.85
N ILE A 335 -27.98 8.02 -11.38
CA ILE A 335 -26.95 8.71 -10.61
C ILE A 335 -27.55 9.89 -9.84
N VAL A 336 -27.45 9.83 -8.51
CA VAL A 336 -27.90 10.88 -7.59
C VAL A 336 -26.80 11.91 -7.34
N TRP A 337 -25.57 11.46 -7.14
CA TRP A 337 -24.44 12.33 -6.82
C TRP A 337 -23.11 11.69 -7.23
N THR A 338 -22.12 12.53 -7.52
CA THR A 338 -20.76 12.10 -7.88
C THR A 338 -19.72 12.99 -7.22
N TYR A 339 -18.60 12.40 -6.82
CA TYR A 339 -17.39 13.10 -6.41
C TYR A 339 -16.18 12.47 -7.06
N GLU A 340 -15.23 13.30 -7.47
CA GLU A 340 -14.02 12.86 -8.13
C GLU A 340 -12.79 13.48 -7.46
N LYS A 341 -11.74 12.67 -7.33
CA LYS A 341 -10.44 13.11 -6.85
C LYS A 341 -9.33 12.41 -7.62
N GLU A 342 -8.42 13.20 -8.19
CA GLU A 342 -7.15 12.72 -8.74
C GLU A 342 -6.10 12.58 -7.63
N TRP A 343 -5.33 11.50 -7.71
CA TRP A 343 -4.17 11.23 -6.86
C TRP A 343 -2.99 10.81 -7.71
N ALA A 344 -1.80 11.33 -7.39
CA ALA A 344 -0.56 10.62 -7.65
C ALA A 344 -0.46 9.45 -6.66
N ALA A 345 -1.14 8.35 -6.97
CA ALA A 345 -1.50 7.36 -5.97
C ALA A 345 -0.32 6.47 -5.57
N PHE A 346 0.49 6.08 -6.54
CA PHE A 346 1.59 5.14 -6.36
C PHE A 346 2.78 5.53 -7.22
N PRO A 347 4.03 5.36 -6.77
CA PRO A 347 5.15 5.41 -7.70
C PRO A 347 4.94 4.35 -8.78
N LYS A 348 5.42 4.59 -10.00
CA LYS A 348 5.53 3.52 -10.99
C LYS A 348 6.39 2.42 -10.37
N LEU A 349 5.94 1.18 -10.36
CA LEU A 349 6.55 0.05 -9.67
C LEU A 349 7.29 -0.85 -10.66
N THR A 350 7.99 -0.27 -11.64
CA THR A 350 8.74 -1.06 -12.63
C THR A 350 9.88 -1.87 -12.02
N PRO A 351 10.28 -3.00 -12.64
CA PRO A 351 11.46 -3.76 -12.25
C PRO A 351 12.71 -2.91 -12.08
N THR A 352 13.46 -3.16 -11.01
CA THR A 352 14.66 -2.39 -10.69
C THR A 352 15.71 -3.25 -10.00
N ASN A 353 16.97 -2.92 -10.25
CA ASN A 353 18.12 -3.42 -9.48
C ASN A 353 18.54 -2.44 -8.37
N THR A 354 17.94 -1.26 -8.35
CA THR A 354 18.27 -0.15 -7.43
C THR A 354 17.01 0.23 -6.66
N LEU A 355 16.98 -0.14 -5.38
CA LEU A 355 15.97 0.33 -4.44
C LEU A 355 16.53 1.50 -3.61
N GLY A 356 15.64 2.29 -3.02
CA GLY A 356 16.01 3.49 -2.27
C GLY A 356 16.75 3.20 -0.95
N PHE A 357 17.32 4.27 -0.39
CA PHE A 357 17.99 4.26 0.90
C PHE A 357 17.11 4.88 1.98
N PHE A 358 17.06 4.26 3.16
CA PHE A 358 16.45 4.85 4.34
C PHE A 358 17.33 5.95 4.93
N VAL A 359 18.66 5.81 4.83
CA VAL A 359 19.63 6.83 5.21
C VAL A 359 20.05 7.60 3.95
N VAL A 360 19.74 8.88 3.89
CA VAL A 360 20.08 9.77 2.76
C VAL A 360 21.45 10.41 2.99
N ASP A 361 21.67 10.92 4.19
CA ASP A 361 22.92 11.52 4.66
C ASP A 361 22.98 11.37 6.19
N GLU A 362 24.09 11.74 6.80
CA GLU A 362 24.24 11.77 8.24
C GLU A 362 23.18 12.71 8.88
N GLY A 363 22.20 12.11 9.57
CA GLY A 363 21.10 12.84 10.20
C GLY A 363 19.90 13.08 9.28
N MET A 364 19.94 12.58 8.05
CA MET A 364 18.83 12.72 7.10
C MET A 364 18.36 11.35 6.63
N TYR A 365 17.06 11.11 6.74
CA TYR A 365 16.44 9.83 6.46
C TYR A 365 15.26 9.99 5.50
N ASN A 366 14.90 8.93 4.78
CA ASN A 366 13.75 8.91 3.87
C ASN A 366 12.92 7.64 4.06
N ILE A 367 11.74 7.75 4.66
CA ILE A 367 10.85 6.60 4.85
C ILE A 367 10.10 6.24 3.55
N ASN A 368 9.90 7.20 2.64
CA ASN A 368 9.25 6.97 1.35
C ASN A 368 10.12 6.17 0.37
N ALA A 369 11.39 5.90 0.71
CA ALA A 369 12.22 4.94 -0.02
C ALA A 369 11.54 3.57 -0.19
N MET A 370 10.70 3.18 0.79
CA MET A 370 9.94 1.93 0.77
C MET A 370 8.85 1.89 -0.32
N GLU A 371 8.29 3.03 -0.71
CA GLU A 371 7.12 3.07 -1.63
C GLU A 371 7.45 2.45 -2.99
N ARG A 372 8.70 2.51 -3.42
CA ARG A 372 9.15 1.92 -4.69
C ARG A 372 9.25 0.39 -4.67
N LEU A 373 9.28 -0.21 -3.48
CA LEU A 373 9.15 -1.65 -3.28
C LEU A 373 7.68 -2.05 -3.12
N VAL A 374 6.98 -1.43 -2.17
CA VAL A 374 5.55 -1.65 -1.92
C VAL A 374 4.98 -0.41 -1.22
N SER A 375 3.98 0.23 -1.84
CA SER A 375 3.30 1.40 -1.28
C SER A 375 1.99 1.00 -0.59
N THR A 376 2.05 0.80 0.73
CA THR A 376 0.88 0.58 1.58
C THR A 376 1.04 1.30 2.93
N MET A 377 -0.06 1.50 3.64
CA MET A 377 -0.01 2.02 5.02
C MET A 377 0.86 1.13 5.93
N GLU A 378 0.84 -0.19 5.70
CA GLU A 378 1.62 -1.16 6.47
C GLU A 378 3.12 -0.99 6.27
N THR A 379 3.56 -0.95 5.01
CA THR A 379 4.98 -0.82 4.68
C THR A 379 5.52 0.55 5.05
N SER A 380 4.68 1.59 5.00
CA SER A 380 5.01 2.93 5.51
C SER A 380 5.30 2.91 7.02
N ILE A 381 4.51 2.17 7.81
CA ILE A 381 4.78 1.99 9.25
C ILE A 381 6.04 1.17 9.48
N VAL A 382 6.30 0.13 8.67
CA VAL A 382 7.56 -0.64 8.74
C VAL A 382 8.76 0.26 8.47
N ALA A 383 8.70 1.10 7.44
CA ALA A 383 9.75 2.05 7.10
C ALA A 383 9.98 3.07 8.22
N ALA A 384 8.91 3.64 8.78
CA ALA A 384 8.97 4.56 9.91
C ALA A 384 9.61 3.91 11.16
N LYS A 385 9.22 2.67 11.48
CA LYS A 385 9.83 1.91 12.58
C LYS A 385 11.30 1.65 12.31
N ASN A 386 11.68 1.27 11.10
CA ASN A 386 13.08 1.05 10.75
C ASN A 386 13.92 2.34 10.88
N VAL A 387 13.43 3.49 10.41
CA VAL A 387 14.14 4.78 10.54
C VAL A 387 14.23 5.25 11.99
N ALA A 388 13.17 5.09 12.78
CA ALA A 388 13.24 5.37 14.22
C ALA A 388 14.28 4.49 14.92
N ALA A 389 14.42 3.22 14.51
CA ALA A 389 15.44 2.32 15.01
C ALA A 389 16.86 2.79 14.64
N LEU A 390 17.09 3.21 13.39
CA LEU A 390 18.38 3.77 12.95
C LEU A 390 18.77 5.00 13.79
N LEU A 391 17.82 5.90 14.04
CA LEU A 391 18.02 7.09 14.87
C LEU A 391 18.37 6.73 16.32
N LEU A 392 17.57 5.85 16.94
CA LEU A 392 17.80 5.41 18.32
C LEU A 392 19.13 4.66 18.46
N GLN A 393 19.50 3.84 17.49
CA GLN A 393 20.80 3.18 17.48
C GLN A 393 21.95 4.19 17.41
N ARG A 394 21.81 5.25 16.61
CA ARG A 394 22.83 6.29 16.51
C ARG A 394 22.97 7.09 17.80
N TRP A 395 21.86 7.50 18.40
CA TRP A 395 21.88 8.37 19.59
C TRP A 395 22.14 7.62 20.90
N LEU A 396 21.58 6.42 21.04
CA LEU A 396 21.53 5.68 22.31
C LEU A 396 22.26 4.32 22.24
N GLY A 397 22.78 3.96 21.06
CA GLY A 397 23.53 2.74 20.81
C GLY A 397 22.67 1.52 20.51
N THR A 398 23.31 0.48 19.95
CA THR A 398 22.67 -0.79 19.54
C THR A 398 21.89 -1.49 20.65
N ARG A 399 22.26 -1.28 21.92
CA ARG A 399 21.58 -1.92 23.06
C ARG A 399 20.15 -1.39 23.24
N MET A 400 19.87 -0.14 22.88
CA MET A 400 18.51 0.42 22.92
C MET A 400 17.59 -0.32 21.94
N VAL A 401 18.07 -0.60 20.72
CA VAL A 401 17.25 -1.17 19.65
C VAL A 401 17.14 -2.69 19.72
N LEU A 402 18.26 -3.38 19.96
CA LEU A 402 18.30 -4.85 20.00
C LEU A 402 18.12 -5.43 21.41
N GLY A 403 18.10 -4.56 22.43
CA GLY A 403 18.09 -4.94 23.84
C GLY A 403 19.40 -5.58 24.32
N TYR A 404 19.49 -5.83 25.63
CA TYR A 404 20.66 -6.41 26.31
C TYR A 404 20.25 -7.71 27.01
N HIS A 405 20.94 -8.82 26.71
CA HIS A 405 20.61 -10.17 27.22
C HIS A 405 19.16 -10.64 27.01
N CYS A 406 18.49 -10.13 25.97
CA CYS A 406 17.15 -10.56 25.62
C CYS A 406 17.15 -12.02 25.14
N LYS A 407 16.18 -12.79 25.64
CA LYS A 407 15.78 -14.07 25.03
C LYS A 407 14.52 -13.83 24.22
N TRP A 408 14.58 -14.14 22.92
CA TRP A 408 13.48 -13.95 21.98
C TRP A 408 12.87 -15.31 21.57
N ASP A 409 12.74 -16.23 22.53
CA ASP A 409 12.32 -17.62 22.31
C ASP A 409 10.81 -17.73 22.05
N GLU A 410 10.40 -18.71 21.22
CA GLU A 410 9.00 -19.01 20.93
C GLU A 410 8.22 -19.31 22.22
N GLY A 411 7.13 -18.57 22.46
CA GLY A 411 6.26 -18.73 23.64
C GLY A 411 6.53 -17.79 24.82
N THR A 412 7.57 -16.94 24.75
CA THR A 412 7.75 -15.87 25.75
C THR A 412 6.76 -14.74 25.46
N PRO A 413 5.92 -14.30 26.42
CA PRO A 413 5.04 -13.16 26.20
C PRO A 413 5.87 -11.97 25.72
N LEU A 414 5.51 -11.42 24.57
CA LEU A 414 6.21 -10.33 23.91
C LEU A 414 6.05 -9.06 24.76
N VAL A 415 6.94 -8.83 25.71
CA VAL A 415 6.92 -7.63 26.57
C VAL A 415 7.53 -6.44 25.83
N ALA A 416 6.94 -6.07 24.69
CA ALA A 416 6.75 -4.67 24.40
C ALA A 416 5.33 -4.37 24.87
N THR A 417 5.17 -3.96 26.14
CA THR A 417 3.85 -3.67 26.73
C THR A 417 3.11 -2.51 26.05
N LYS A 418 3.80 -1.77 25.17
CA LYS A 418 3.27 -0.67 24.35
C LYS A 418 3.64 -0.90 22.89
N TRP A 419 2.74 -0.54 21.98
CA TRP A 419 2.91 -0.69 20.53
C TRP A 419 4.17 -0.02 19.94
N ALA A 420 4.79 0.92 20.68
CA ALA A 420 5.99 1.68 20.30
C ALA A 420 7.25 1.34 21.15
N GLY A 421 7.27 0.18 21.84
CA GLY A 421 8.43 -0.26 22.63
C GLY A 421 9.65 -0.70 21.78
N TRP A 422 10.84 -0.63 22.39
CA TRP A 422 12.14 -0.95 21.80
C TRP A 422 12.92 -1.97 22.64
N GLY A 423 13.57 -2.94 22.00
CA GLY A 423 14.25 -4.02 22.73
C GLY A 423 13.31 -4.81 23.67
N CYS A 424 13.87 -5.59 24.60
CA CYS A 424 13.09 -6.39 25.55
C CYS A 424 12.88 -5.72 26.92
N LEU A 425 13.43 -4.52 27.13
CA LEU A 425 13.48 -3.84 28.43
C LEU A 425 13.24 -2.32 28.34
N SER A 426 12.74 -1.76 27.24
CA SER A 426 12.40 -0.33 27.23
C SER A 426 11.09 -0.09 27.99
N SER A 427 11.21 0.09 29.30
CA SER A 427 10.27 0.86 30.10
C SER A 427 10.90 2.20 30.43
#